data_AF-A0A2D7WS88-F1
#
_entry.id   AF-A0A2D7WS88-F1
#
_cell.length_a   1.000
_cell.length_b   1.000
_cell.length_c   1.000
_cell.angle_alpha   90.00
_cell.angle_beta   90.00
_cell.angle_gamma   90.00
#
_symmetry.space_group_name_H-M   'P 1'
#
loop_
_entity.id
_entity.type
_entity.pdbx_description
1 polymer ?
#
loop_
_entity_poly.entity_id
_entity_poly.type
_entity_poly.pdbx_seq_one_letter_code
_entity_poly.pdbx_strand_id
1 'polypeptide(L)'
;MRKTAVLGAIALIGLSPLTMASDFDKGKQVFTQEAQPSCTICHTLADAGSAGAIGPDLDELKPTMEQVVNAVTSGVGVMPAFNESLSEEQINAVAHYVATVTGGNK
;
A
#
# COMPACT_ATOMS: atom_id res chain seq x y z
N MET A 1 -58.55 10.72 3.71
CA MET A 1 -58.13 9.66 2.77
C MET A 1 -57.20 10.25 1.72
N ARG A 2 -56.02 9.63 1.55
CA ARG A 2 -54.88 9.84 0.60
C ARG A 2 -53.59 9.86 1.43
N LYS A 3 -53.03 8.74 1.89
CA LYS A 3 -52.27 7.70 1.15
C LYS A 3 -51.36 8.28 0.06
N THR A 4 -50.08 8.48 0.41
CA THR A 4 -48.90 8.01 -0.35
C THR A 4 -47.67 8.07 0.57
N ALA A 5 -47.23 6.90 1.03
CA ALA A 5 -45.83 6.63 1.33
C ALA A 5 -45.04 6.64 0.01
N VAL A 6 -43.71 6.86 0.05
CA VAL A 6 -42.72 6.03 -0.67
C VAL A 6 -41.28 6.61 -0.57
N LEU A 7 -40.40 5.73 -0.06
CA LEU A 7 -38.98 5.48 -0.40
C LEU A 7 -38.02 6.69 -0.39
N GLY A 8 -37.00 6.78 0.47
CA GLY A 8 -36.05 5.71 0.76
C GLY A 8 -34.99 5.67 -0.34
N ALA A 9 -33.98 6.53 -0.25
CA ALA A 9 -32.76 6.45 -1.07
C ALA A 9 -31.56 6.41 -0.12
N ILE A 10 -31.21 5.21 0.34
CA ILE A 10 -29.88 4.92 0.90
C ILE A 10 -28.95 4.88 -0.31
N ALA A 11 -28.21 5.97 -0.53
CA ALA A 11 -27.12 5.97 -1.48
C ALA A 11 -25.98 5.12 -0.91
N LEU A 12 -25.96 3.83 -1.28
CA LEU A 12 -24.76 3.00 -1.19
C LEU A 12 -23.78 3.53 -2.23
N ILE A 13 -22.93 4.46 -1.80
CA ILE A 13 -21.81 4.97 -2.61
C ILE A 13 -20.82 3.82 -2.74
N GLY A 14 -20.81 3.18 -3.91
CA GLY A 14 -19.79 2.23 -4.31
C GLY A 14 -18.42 2.90 -4.37
N LEU A 15 -17.38 2.10 -4.10
CA LEU A 15 -15.96 2.43 -4.20
C LEU A 15 -15.70 3.39 -5.38
N SER A 16 -15.33 4.63 -5.04
CA SER A 16 -15.03 5.67 -6.03
C SER A 16 -13.56 5.53 -6.47
N PRO A 17 -13.22 5.70 -7.76
CA PRO A 17 -11.84 5.63 -8.25
C PRO A 17 -10.88 6.62 -7.57
N LEU A 18 -11.43 7.65 -6.91
CA LEU A 18 -10.68 8.59 -6.08
C LEU A 18 -9.97 7.92 -4.90
N THR A 19 -10.58 6.90 -4.27
CA THR A 19 -9.99 6.24 -3.10
C THR A 19 -8.79 5.36 -3.50
N MET A 20 -8.86 4.69 -4.65
CA MET A 20 -7.73 3.89 -5.14
C MET A 20 -6.53 4.75 -5.56
N ALA A 21 -6.78 5.91 -6.16
CA ALA A 21 -5.71 6.86 -6.48
C ALA A 21 -5.07 7.41 -5.19
N SER A 22 -5.87 7.71 -4.16
CA SER A 22 -5.33 8.15 -2.87
C SER A 22 -4.49 7.07 -2.18
N ASP A 23 -4.89 5.80 -2.28
CA ASP A 23 -4.15 4.69 -1.66
C ASP A 23 -2.79 4.46 -2.31
N PHE A 24 -2.70 4.65 -3.64
CA PHE A 24 -1.43 4.57 -4.37
C PHE A 24 -0.45 5.68 -3.94
N ASP A 25 -0.90 6.93 -3.92
CA ASP A 25 -0.07 8.07 -3.51
C ASP A 25 0.34 7.96 -2.04
N LYS A 26 -0.58 7.51 -1.18
CA LYS A 26 -0.29 7.22 0.23
C LYS A 26 0.77 6.13 0.37
N GLY A 27 0.68 5.06 -0.42
CA GLY A 27 1.66 3.98 -0.42
C GLY A 27 3.06 4.46 -0.80
N LYS A 28 3.16 5.33 -1.81
CA LYS A 28 4.43 5.98 -2.19
C LYS A 28 4.97 6.87 -1.07
N GLN A 29 4.11 7.60 -0.38
CA GLN A 29 4.49 8.42 0.77
C GLN A 29 5.02 7.57 1.94
N VAL A 30 4.36 6.44 2.24
CA VAL A 30 4.84 5.49 3.25
C VAL A 30 6.22 4.95 2.86
N PHE A 31 6.39 4.53 1.60
CA PHE A 31 7.65 4.00 1.09
C PHE A 31 8.81 5.00 1.22
N THR A 32 8.56 6.25 0.85
CA THR A 32 9.59 7.29 0.72
C THR A 32 9.84 8.09 2.00
N GLN A 33 8.86 8.20 2.90
CA GLN A 33 8.89 9.19 3.99
C GLN A 33 8.39 8.67 5.34
N GLU A 34 7.21 8.04 5.39
CA GLU A 34 6.56 7.76 6.68
C GLU A 34 7.12 6.52 7.39
N ALA A 35 7.53 5.48 6.64
CA ALA A 35 8.23 4.35 7.21
C ALA A 35 9.57 4.80 7.81
N GLN A 36 9.89 4.34 9.02
CA GLN A 36 11.14 4.66 9.70
C GLN A 36 11.81 3.34 10.17
N PRO A 37 12.93 2.93 9.55
CA PRO A 37 13.63 3.59 8.44
C PRO A 37 12.81 3.60 7.14
N SER A 38 13.04 4.61 6.28
CA SER A 38 12.41 4.65 4.95
C SER A 38 12.80 3.42 4.13
N CYS A 39 11.83 2.86 3.40
CA CYS A 39 12.04 1.70 2.54
C CYS A 39 13.13 1.96 1.48
N THR A 40 13.28 3.23 1.05
CA THR A 40 14.26 3.69 0.05
C THR A 40 15.72 3.47 0.49
N ILE A 41 15.98 3.44 1.80
CA ILE A 41 17.32 3.21 2.35
C ILE A 41 17.80 1.80 2.02
N CYS A 42 16.87 0.84 2.03
CA CYS A 42 17.20 -0.58 1.91
C CYS A 42 16.94 -1.13 0.51
N HIS A 43 15.93 -0.65 -0.20
CA HIS A 43 15.44 -1.27 -1.43
C HIS A 43 15.62 -0.40 -2.68
N THR A 44 15.96 -1.06 -3.79
CA THR A 44 15.80 -0.51 -5.13
C THR A 44 14.33 -0.57 -5.53
N LEU A 45 13.82 0.56 -6.02
CA LEU A 45 12.51 0.67 -6.63
C LEU A 45 12.49 1.90 -7.55
N ALA A 46 12.49 1.66 -8.86
CA ALA A 46 12.66 2.70 -9.88
C ALA A 46 11.56 3.78 -9.81
N ASP A 47 10.31 3.42 -9.55
CA ASP A 47 9.21 4.38 -9.43
C ASP A 47 9.40 5.35 -8.25
N ALA A 48 10.00 4.88 -7.16
CA ALA A 48 10.35 5.70 -6.00
C ALA A 48 11.68 6.45 -6.17
N GLY A 49 12.43 6.20 -7.25
CA GLY A 49 13.77 6.73 -7.45
C GLY A 49 14.78 6.21 -6.43
N SER A 50 14.56 5.05 -5.82
CA SER A 50 15.44 4.48 -4.81
C SER A 50 16.38 3.42 -5.39
N ALA A 51 17.58 3.32 -4.82
CA ALA A 51 18.63 2.40 -5.23
C ALA A 51 19.30 1.73 -4.02
N GLY A 52 18.53 1.49 -2.95
CA GLY A 52 19.02 0.79 -1.76
C GLY A 52 19.38 -0.67 -2.09
N ALA A 53 20.50 -1.16 -1.56
CA ALA A 53 21.02 -2.50 -1.88
C ALA A 53 21.20 -3.41 -0.65
N ILE A 54 20.53 -3.08 0.46
CA ILE A 54 20.53 -3.91 1.68
C ILE A 54 19.47 -5.00 1.55
N GLY A 55 18.28 -4.61 1.11
CA GLY A 55 17.19 -5.51 0.74
C GLY A 55 17.25 -5.88 -0.75
N PRO A 56 16.38 -6.80 -1.20
CA PRO A 56 16.25 -7.11 -2.61
C PRO A 56 15.82 -5.90 -3.45
N ASP A 57 16.20 -5.94 -4.72
CA ASP A 57 15.61 -5.11 -5.77
C ASP A 57 14.14 -5.50 -5.97
N LEU A 58 13.23 -4.55 -5.73
CA LEU A 58 11.81 -4.80 -5.81
C LEU A 58 11.30 -4.84 -7.25
N ASP A 59 11.95 -4.15 -8.18
CA ASP A 59 11.62 -4.17 -9.61
C ASP A 59 11.90 -5.56 -10.21
N GLU A 60 12.94 -6.24 -9.72
CA GLU A 60 13.24 -7.62 -10.08
C GLU A 60 12.37 -8.64 -9.34
N LEU A 61 12.18 -8.45 -8.02
CA LEU A 61 11.47 -9.39 -7.16
C LEU A 61 9.98 -9.49 -7.48
N LYS A 62 9.35 -8.36 -7.84
CA LYS A 62 7.92 -8.25 -8.19
C LYS A 62 6.98 -8.95 -7.19
N PRO A 63 7.09 -8.62 -5.89
CA PRO A 63 6.31 -9.29 -4.86
C PRO A 63 4.81 -9.01 -5.03
N THR A 64 3.98 -9.98 -4.66
CA THR A 64 2.52 -9.76 -4.57
C THR A 64 2.20 -8.84 -3.40
N MET A 65 1.03 -8.20 -3.43
CA MET A 65 0.56 -7.36 -2.33
C MET A 65 0.58 -8.11 -0.99
N GLU A 66 0.12 -9.37 -0.98
CA GLU A 66 0.13 -10.21 0.23
C GLU A 66 1.56 -10.43 0.78
N GLN A 67 2.54 -10.69 -0.09
CA GLN A 67 3.93 -10.82 0.31
C GLN A 67 4.47 -9.54 0.94
N VAL A 68 4.12 -8.37 0.36
CA VAL A 68 4.54 -7.08 0.92
C VAL A 68 3.86 -6.81 2.27
N VAL A 69 2.56 -7.08 2.42
CA VAL A 69 1.85 -6.93 3.70
C VAL A 69 2.52 -7.79 4.77
N ASN A 70 2.78 -9.07 4.48
CA ASN A 70 3.40 -9.98 5.43
C ASN A 70 4.81 -9.53 5.82
N ALA A 71 5.63 -9.12 4.84
CA ALA A 71 7.00 -8.66 5.08
C ALA A 71 7.05 -7.36 5.90
N VAL A 72 6.19 -6.38 5.59
CA VAL A 72 6.13 -5.10 6.30
C VAL A 72 5.58 -5.30 7.72
N THR A 73 4.58 -6.17 7.88
CA THR A 73 3.95 -6.41 9.19
C THR A 73 4.90 -7.15 10.13
N SER A 74 5.56 -8.20 9.66
CA SER A 74 6.32 -9.11 10.52
C SER A 74 7.84 -8.98 10.42
N GLY A 75 8.35 -8.22 9.45
CA GLY A 75 9.76 -8.18 9.13
C GLY A 75 10.23 -9.46 8.42
N VAL A 76 11.41 -9.40 7.79
CA VAL A 76 12.06 -10.54 7.11
C VAL A 76 13.57 -10.41 7.25
N GLY A 77 14.20 -11.33 7.99
CA GLY A 77 15.64 -11.30 8.21
C GLY A 77 16.09 -10.00 8.88
N VAL A 78 16.87 -9.17 8.16
CA VAL A 78 17.32 -7.86 8.65
C VAL A 78 16.28 -6.74 8.47
N MET A 79 15.24 -6.97 7.67
CA MET A 79 14.14 -6.01 7.51
C MET A 79 13.30 -6.00 8.80
N PRO A 80 13.17 -4.85 9.50
CA PRO A 80 12.40 -4.76 10.72
C PRO A 80 10.89 -4.94 10.45
N ALA A 81 10.15 -5.31 11.49
CA ALA A 81 8.69 -5.25 11.49
C ALA A 81 8.23 -3.78 11.65
N PHE A 82 7.17 -3.40 10.95
CA PHE A 82 6.60 -2.04 11.00
C PHE A 82 5.19 -2.01 11.61
N ASN A 83 4.65 -3.13 12.08
CA ASN A 83 3.30 -3.21 12.66
C ASN A 83 3.09 -2.35 13.92
N GLU A 84 4.17 -1.96 14.61
CA GLU A 84 4.10 -1.04 15.75
C GLU A 84 4.19 0.44 15.35
N SER A 85 4.68 0.74 14.14
CA SER A 85 4.96 2.12 13.68
C SER A 85 4.08 2.58 12.53
N LEU A 86 3.48 1.65 11.78
CA LEU A 86 2.55 1.91 10.68
C LEU A 86 1.17 1.34 11.00
N SER A 87 0.11 2.05 10.61
CA SER A 87 -1.25 1.54 10.66
C SER A 87 -1.49 0.46 9.60
N GLU A 88 -2.52 -0.36 9.78
CA GLU A 88 -2.95 -1.33 8.77
C GLU A 88 -3.25 -0.67 7.41
N GLU A 89 -3.81 0.54 7.42
CA GLU A 89 -4.07 1.32 6.20
C GLU A 89 -2.75 1.70 5.50
N GLN A 90 -1.74 2.16 6.24
CA GLN A 90 -0.42 2.48 5.69
C GLN A 90 0.28 1.24 5.12
N ILE A 91 0.18 0.10 5.82
CA ILE A 91 0.77 -1.17 5.37
C ILE A 91 0.10 -1.64 4.08
N ASN A 92 -1.23 -1.59 4.00
CA ASN A 92 -1.95 -1.96 2.78
C ASN A 92 -1.65 -0.98 1.63
N ALA A 93 -1.57 0.31 1.91
CA ALA A 93 -1.23 1.32 0.92
C ALA A 93 0.16 1.09 0.31
N VAL A 94 1.21 0.88 1.14
CA VAL A 94 2.56 0.61 0.63
C VAL A 94 2.64 -0.72 -0.12
N ALA A 95 1.90 -1.74 0.34
CA ALA A 95 1.84 -3.02 -0.36
C ALA A 95 1.18 -2.91 -1.74
N HIS A 96 0.05 -2.19 -1.82
CA HIS A 96 -0.61 -1.90 -3.08
C HIS A 96 0.29 -1.10 -4.03
N TYR A 97 0.97 -0.06 -3.53
CA TYR A 97 1.92 0.73 -4.30
C TYR A 97 3.05 -0.14 -4.88
N VAL A 98 3.77 -0.90 -4.03
CA VAL A 98 4.90 -1.74 -4.46
C VAL A 98 4.45 -2.79 -5.48
N ALA A 99 3.36 -3.52 -5.21
CA ALA A 99 2.88 -4.56 -6.13
C ALA A 99 2.40 -3.96 -7.47
N THR A 100 1.85 -2.75 -7.46
CA THR A 100 1.41 -2.06 -8.68
C THR A 100 2.58 -1.62 -9.54
N VAL A 101 3.58 -0.93 -8.97
CA VAL A 101 4.69 -0.39 -9.77
C VAL A 101 5.66 -1.47 -10.26
N THR A 102 5.75 -2.60 -9.55
CA THR A 102 6.59 -3.74 -9.93
C THR A 102 5.87 -4.74 -10.84
N GLY A 103 4.54 -4.65 -10.97
CA GLY A 103 3.72 -5.60 -11.72
C GLY A 103 3.49 -6.95 -11.00
N GLY A 104 3.58 -6.96 -9.67
CA GLY A 104 3.31 -8.11 -8.81
C GLY A 104 1.82 -8.40 -8.56
N ASN A 105 0.91 -7.55 -9.05
CA ASN A 105 -0.55 -7.76 -8.99
C ASN A 105 -0.95 -8.98 -9.86
N LYS A 106 -1.00 -10.18 -9.27
CA LYS A 106 -1.49 -11.42 -9.88
C LYS A 106 -2.65 -11.99 -9.10
#